data_AF-A0A937Z3C9-F1
#
_entry.id   AF-A0A937Z3C9-F1
#
_cell.length_a   1.000
_cell.length_b   1.000
_cell.length_c   1.000
_cell.angle_alpha   90.00
_cell.angle_beta   90.00
_cell.angle_gamma   90.00
#
_symmetry.space_group_name_H-M   'P 1'
#
loop_
_entity.id
_entity.type
_entity.pdbx_description
1 polymer ?
#
loop_
_entity_poly.entity_id
_entity_poly.type
_entity_poly.pdbx_seq_one_letter_code
_entity_poly.pdbx_strand_id
1 'polypeptide(L)'
;MADGVRPWRDILIQVLATVMIPVTVAGTGLYYTRWQQNLNDLKTMIDLVSDQSPEKRKYGVAMFEYLLKNDKVPVEFVAAQLNYANTSADKELLPLMEQALLKASAENGKVAETFRLALERMPSRIFIHAMNESQRACMRSLFAKVKDTDSTNITIPGFARATWSGETHELRFFRATDRERGEELVKIFRDVGLPLVLQDLSSNADVANKARANTFELWFGRAGLPASCTA
;
A
#
# COMPACT_ATOMS: atom_id res chain seq x y z
N MET A 1 -0.09 -26.64 73.42
CA MET A 1 -0.16 -27.28 72.09
C MET A 1 -0.58 -26.24 71.07
N ALA A 2 0.34 -25.71 70.26
CA ALA A 2 0.03 -25.04 68.99
C ALA A 2 1.32 -24.70 68.22
N ASP A 3 2.11 -25.71 67.84
CA ASP A 3 3.21 -25.56 66.88
C ASP A 3 2.96 -26.52 65.71
N GLY A 4 2.79 -25.99 64.49
CA GLY A 4 2.68 -26.87 63.32
C GLY A 4 2.22 -26.28 61.98
N VAL A 5 1.77 -25.02 61.89
CA VAL A 5 1.14 -24.51 60.63
C VAL A 5 2.01 -23.53 59.83
N ARG A 6 3.15 -23.07 60.36
CA ARG A 6 4.00 -22.05 59.71
C ARG A 6 5.06 -22.54 58.70
N PRO A 7 5.69 -23.74 58.81
CA PRO A 7 6.87 -24.04 57.99
C PRO A 7 6.56 -24.30 56.52
N TRP A 8 5.37 -24.81 56.19
CA TRP A 8 5.00 -25.12 54.81
C TRP A 8 4.68 -23.89 53.95
N ARG A 9 4.11 -22.83 54.54
CA ARG A 9 3.87 -21.57 53.83
C ARG A 9 5.18 -20.88 53.45
N ASP A 10 6.15 -20.87 54.35
CA ASP A 10 7.42 -20.21 54.12
C ASP A 10 8.26 -20.96 53.07
N ILE A 11 8.24 -22.30 53.07
CA ILE A 11 8.89 -23.12 52.04
C ILE A 11 8.23 -22.90 50.66
N LEU A 12 6.89 -22.83 50.58
CA LEU A 12 6.17 -22.60 49.32
C LEU A 12 6.47 -21.21 48.74
N ILE A 13 6.51 -20.17 49.59
CA ILE A 13 6.84 -18.80 49.18
C ILE A 13 8.30 -18.72 48.71
N GLN A 14 9.21 -19.41 49.40
CA GLN A 14 10.63 -19.43 49.06
C GLN A 14 10.91 -20.16 47.74
N VAL A 15 10.24 -21.30 47.48
CA VAL A 15 10.34 -22.01 46.18
C VAL A 15 9.69 -21.20 45.06
N LEU A 16 8.52 -20.59 45.28
CA LEU A 16 7.88 -19.71 44.30
C LEU A 16 8.75 -18.51 43.93
N ALA A 17 9.38 -17.84 44.90
CA ALA A 17 10.28 -16.73 44.64
C ALA A 17 11.54 -17.18 43.88
N THR A 18 12.11 -18.34 44.24
CA THR A 18 13.35 -18.87 43.63
C THR A 18 13.15 -19.31 42.18
N VAL A 19 11.94 -19.73 41.79
CA VAL A 19 11.62 -20.14 40.41
C VAL A 19 11.04 -18.98 39.59
N MET A 20 10.19 -18.13 40.19
CA MET A 20 9.58 -17.00 39.48
C MET A 20 10.59 -15.93 39.09
N ILE A 21 11.59 -15.63 39.93
CA ILE A 21 12.56 -14.57 39.64
C ILE A 21 13.42 -14.95 38.41
N PRO A 22 14.03 -16.15 38.30
CA PRO A 22 14.74 -16.57 37.10
C PRO A 22 13.85 -16.69 35.87
N VAL A 23 12.62 -17.20 36.00
CA VAL A 23 11.69 -17.32 34.85
C VAL A 23 11.23 -15.94 34.36
N THR A 24 11.02 -14.98 35.26
CA THR A 24 10.64 -13.62 34.89
C THR A 24 11.81 -12.84 34.31
N VAL A 25 13.03 -12.98 34.86
CA VAL A 25 14.25 -12.36 34.31
C VAL A 25 14.66 -13.00 32.99
N ALA A 26 14.57 -14.32 32.85
CA ALA A 26 14.83 -15.01 31.58
C ALA A 26 13.74 -14.70 30.55
N GLY A 27 12.47 -14.65 30.94
CA GLY A 27 11.35 -14.30 30.06
C GLY A 27 11.43 -12.85 29.57
N THR A 28 11.71 -11.90 30.48
CA THR A 28 11.92 -10.49 30.12
C THR A 28 13.21 -10.28 29.33
N GLY A 29 14.29 -11.02 29.62
CA GLY A 29 15.52 -11.01 28.86
C GLY A 29 15.36 -11.58 27.45
N LEU A 30 14.63 -12.69 27.29
CA LEU A 30 14.27 -13.26 25.98
C LEU A 30 13.35 -12.34 25.19
N TYR A 31 12.40 -11.68 25.86
CA TYR A 31 11.54 -10.69 25.24
C TYR A 31 12.34 -9.46 24.78
N TYR A 32 13.23 -8.94 25.63
CA TYR A 32 14.07 -7.78 25.32
C TYR A 32 15.08 -8.06 24.22
N THR A 33 15.74 -9.22 24.25
CA THR A 33 16.66 -9.65 23.18
C THR A 33 15.93 -9.88 21.86
N ARG A 34 14.74 -10.50 21.87
CA ARG A 34 13.90 -10.66 20.68
C ARG A 34 13.42 -9.31 20.14
N TRP A 35 13.10 -8.36 21.01
CA TRP A 35 12.74 -7.00 20.63
C TRP A 35 13.91 -6.23 20.01
N GLN A 36 15.10 -6.29 20.62
CA GLN A 36 16.31 -5.69 20.06
C GLN A 36 16.70 -6.31 18.72
N GLN A 37 16.57 -7.63 18.57
CA GLN A 37 16.79 -8.32 17.29
C GLN A 37 15.83 -7.80 16.22
N ASN A 38 14.53 -7.68 16.53
CA ASN A 38 13.56 -7.15 15.57
C ASN A 38 13.88 -5.71 15.14
N LEU A 39 14.34 -4.85 16.07
CA LEU A 39 14.74 -3.49 15.72
C LEU A 39 16.02 -3.43 14.87
N ASN A 40 16.99 -4.28 15.17
CA ASN A 40 18.21 -4.37 14.38
C ASN A 40 17.90 -4.91 12.97
N ASP A 41 17.07 -5.93 12.85
CA ASP A 41 16.61 -6.46 11.56
C ASP A 41 15.89 -5.38 10.73
N LEU A 42 15.01 -4.59 11.37
CA LEU A 42 14.33 -3.46 10.73
C LEU A 42 15.31 -2.38 10.26
N LYS A 43 16.30 -2.02 11.10
CA LYS A 43 17.33 -1.03 10.75
C LYS A 43 18.16 -1.53 9.56
N THR A 44 18.64 -2.77 9.60
CA THR A 44 19.42 -3.35 8.51
C THR A 44 18.60 -3.45 7.23
N MET A 45 17.29 -3.72 7.31
CA MET A 45 16.41 -3.72 6.15
C MET A 45 16.31 -2.31 5.54
N ILE A 46 16.11 -1.27 6.36
CA ILE A 46 16.07 0.12 5.90
C ILE A 46 17.40 0.53 5.24
N ASP A 47 18.52 0.19 5.87
CA ASP A 47 19.86 0.51 5.35
C ASP A 47 20.11 -0.20 4.00
N LEU A 48 19.65 -1.44 3.84
CA LEU A 48 19.79 -2.19 2.59
C LEU A 48 18.85 -1.70 1.48
N VAL A 49 17.60 -1.39 1.79
CA VAL A 49 16.60 -0.87 0.82
C VAL A 49 16.96 0.53 0.33
N SER A 50 17.65 1.33 1.16
CA SER A 50 18.10 2.68 0.81
C SER A 50 19.54 2.74 0.27
N ASP A 51 20.24 1.60 0.17
CA ASP A 51 21.61 1.53 -0.37
C ASP A 51 21.64 1.95 -1.86
N GLN A 52 22.74 2.58 -2.28
CA GLN A 52 22.92 3.01 -3.67
C GLN A 52 23.07 1.83 -4.64
N SER A 53 23.53 0.68 -4.16
CA SER A 53 23.70 -0.55 -4.94
C SER A 53 22.35 -1.24 -5.23
N PRO A 54 21.98 -1.43 -6.51
CA PRO A 54 20.74 -2.14 -6.88
C PRO A 54 20.68 -3.58 -6.34
N GLU A 55 21.82 -4.27 -6.21
CA GLU A 55 21.86 -5.63 -5.71
C GLU A 55 21.56 -5.69 -4.20
N LYS A 56 22.12 -4.77 -3.42
CA LYS A 56 21.84 -4.67 -1.98
C LYS A 56 20.39 -4.29 -1.69
N ARG A 57 19.79 -3.44 -2.53
CA ARG A 57 18.34 -3.13 -2.45
C ARG A 57 17.48 -4.37 -2.62
N LYS A 58 17.82 -5.28 -3.53
CA LYS A 58 17.09 -6.57 -3.71
C LYS A 58 17.16 -7.44 -2.45
N TYR A 59 18.30 -7.50 -1.77
CA TYR A 59 18.41 -8.18 -0.48
C TYR A 59 17.57 -7.50 0.62
N GLY A 60 17.54 -6.17 0.63
CA GLY A 60 16.65 -5.40 1.51
C GLY A 60 15.17 -5.73 1.29
N VAL A 61 14.72 -5.81 0.04
CA VAL A 61 13.34 -6.20 -0.32
C VAL A 61 13.03 -7.64 0.10
N ALA A 62 13.96 -8.58 -0.09
CA ALA A 62 13.78 -9.96 0.37
C ALA A 62 13.70 -10.06 1.91
N MET A 63 14.48 -9.25 2.62
CA MET A 63 14.40 -9.18 4.09
C MET A 63 13.10 -8.53 4.56
N PHE A 64 12.61 -7.52 3.84
CA PHE A 64 11.29 -6.93 4.07
C PHE A 64 10.17 -7.96 3.88
N GLU A 65 10.20 -8.77 2.81
CA GLU A 65 9.27 -9.89 2.60
C GLU A 65 9.27 -10.85 3.80
N TYR A 66 10.47 -11.24 4.28
CA TYR A 66 10.61 -12.13 5.41
C TYR A 66 10.04 -11.52 6.71
N LEU A 67 10.32 -10.25 7.00
CA LEU A 67 9.83 -9.58 8.20
C LEU A 67 8.30 -9.41 8.16
N LEU A 68 7.71 -9.16 6.99
CA LEU A 68 6.26 -9.08 6.81
C LEU A 68 5.58 -10.41 7.09
N LYS A 69 6.08 -11.51 6.53
CA LYS A 69 5.55 -12.86 6.75
C LYS A 69 5.48 -13.22 8.24
N ASN A 70 6.45 -12.74 9.01
CA ASN A 70 6.59 -13.00 10.45
C ASN A 70 5.89 -11.97 11.35
N ASP A 71 5.03 -11.08 10.83
CA ASP A 71 4.29 -10.05 11.61
C ASP A 71 5.23 -9.09 12.38
N LYS A 72 6.44 -8.84 11.84
CA LYS A 72 7.48 -8.01 12.47
C LYS A 72 7.53 -6.57 11.96
N VAL A 73 6.75 -6.21 10.94
CA VAL A 73 6.73 -4.86 10.34
C VAL A 73 5.40 -4.18 10.67
N PRO A 74 5.40 -3.03 11.36
CA PRO A 74 4.18 -2.25 11.58
C PRO A 74 3.59 -1.68 10.28
N VAL A 75 2.27 -1.49 10.25
CA VAL A 75 1.51 -1.02 9.07
C VAL A 75 2.00 0.34 8.56
N GLU A 76 2.36 1.23 9.48
CA GLU A 76 2.84 2.57 9.19
C GLU A 76 4.17 2.55 8.43
N PHE A 77 5.02 1.57 8.74
CA PHE A 77 6.28 1.36 8.02
C PHE A 77 6.05 0.85 6.60
N VAL A 78 5.03 0.02 6.37
CA VAL A 78 4.69 -0.47 5.01
C VAL A 78 4.29 0.69 4.10
N ALA A 79 3.43 1.59 4.58
CA ALA A 79 3.02 2.78 3.82
C ALA A 79 4.20 3.72 3.54
N ALA A 80 5.07 3.94 4.53
CA ALA A 80 6.26 4.77 4.37
C ALA A 80 7.24 4.20 3.33
N GLN A 81 7.46 2.88 3.34
CA GLN A 81 8.35 2.20 2.38
C GLN A 81 7.77 2.22 0.97
N LEU A 82 6.46 2.02 0.82
CA LEU A 82 5.79 2.14 -0.49
C LEU A 82 5.88 3.57 -1.05
N ASN A 83 5.71 4.60 -0.21
CA ASN A 83 5.89 6.00 -0.60
C ASN A 83 7.35 6.32 -0.98
N TYR A 84 8.32 5.79 -0.23
CA TYR A 84 9.73 5.90 -0.58
C TYR A 84 10.03 5.23 -1.92
N ALA A 85 9.55 4.00 -2.13
CA ALA A 85 9.73 3.28 -3.38
C ALA A 85 9.08 4.00 -4.57
N ASN A 86 7.95 4.67 -4.37
CA ASN A 86 7.28 5.46 -5.40
C ASN A 86 8.02 6.75 -5.77
N THR A 87 8.73 7.37 -4.84
CA THR A 87 9.51 8.61 -5.06
C THR A 87 11.00 8.33 -5.34
N SER A 88 11.42 7.07 -5.24
CA SER A 88 12.79 6.64 -5.51
C SER A 88 13.20 6.87 -6.96
N ALA A 89 14.48 7.18 -7.16
CA ALA A 89 15.09 7.24 -8.49
C ALA A 89 15.10 5.87 -9.20
N ASP A 90 15.01 4.78 -8.43
CA ASP A 90 14.96 3.42 -8.94
C ASP A 90 13.52 3.00 -9.29
N LYS A 91 13.22 3.00 -10.59
CA LYS A 91 11.90 2.63 -11.12
C LYS A 91 11.54 1.15 -10.89
N GLU A 92 12.50 0.29 -10.59
CA GLU A 92 12.27 -1.13 -10.30
C GLU A 92 11.91 -1.39 -8.83
N LEU A 93 12.22 -0.45 -7.93
CA LEU A 93 12.06 -0.64 -6.49
C LEU A 93 10.59 -0.79 -6.09
N LEU A 94 9.70 0.06 -6.62
CA LEU A 94 8.27 -0.02 -6.33
C LEU A 94 7.66 -1.37 -6.77
N PRO A 95 7.82 -1.82 -8.04
CA PRO A 95 7.36 -3.15 -8.45
C PRO A 95 7.89 -4.30 -7.57
N LEU A 96 9.17 -4.25 -7.17
CA LEU A 96 9.78 -5.27 -6.32
C LEU A 96 9.19 -5.29 -4.91
N MET A 97 8.99 -4.13 -4.28
CA MET A 97 8.36 -4.02 -2.96
C MET A 97 6.93 -4.55 -2.97
N GLU A 98 6.18 -4.28 -4.03
CA GLU A 98 4.81 -4.75 -4.16
C GLU A 98 4.71 -6.25 -4.40
N GLN A 99 5.64 -6.81 -5.18
CA GLN A 99 5.72 -8.25 -5.35
C GLN A 99 6.01 -8.95 -4.01
N ALA A 100 6.93 -8.40 -3.21
CA ALA A 100 7.21 -8.89 -1.86
C ALA A 100 5.97 -8.82 -0.95
N LEU A 101 5.20 -7.72 -1.01
CA LEU A 101 3.97 -7.55 -0.25
C LEU A 101 2.85 -8.51 -0.70
N LEU A 102 2.69 -8.71 -2.01
CA LEU A 102 1.74 -9.68 -2.55
C LEU A 102 2.08 -11.11 -2.12
N LYS A 103 3.37 -11.47 -2.12
CA LYS A 103 3.82 -12.78 -1.66
C LYS A 103 3.67 -12.97 -0.15
N ALA A 104 3.95 -11.92 0.63
CA ALA A 104 3.74 -11.96 2.09
C ALA A 104 2.26 -11.99 2.48
N SER A 105 1.39 -11.31 1.75
CA SER A 105 -0.07 -11.31 1.98
C SER A 105 -0.73 -12.64 1.64
N ALA A 106 -0.18 -13.41 0.71
CA ALA A 106 -0.64 -14.78 0.43
C ALA A 106 -0.38 -15.75 1.60
N GLU A 107 0.68 -15.51 2.39
CA GLU A 107 1.06 -16.35 3.53
C GLU A 107 0.50 -15.83 4.87
N ASN A 108 0.23 -14.53 4.98
CA ASN A 108 -0.28 -13.90 6.20
C ASN A 108 -1.45 -12.95 5.91
N GLY A 109 -2.66 -13.33 6.32
CA GLY A 109 -3.88 -12.56 6.10
C GLY A 109 -3.90 -11.17 6.76
N LYS A 110 -3.15 -10.95 7.86
CA LYS A 110 -3.04 -9.61 8.47
C LYS A 110 -2.24 -8.65 7.58
N VAL A 111 -1.25 -9.18 6.87
CA VAL A 111 -0.44 -8.42 5.91
C VAL A 111 -1.30 -8.05 4.70
N ALA A 112 -2.24 -8.90 4.28
CA ALA A 112 -3.17 -8.59 3.20
C ALA A 112 -4.03 -7.34 3.51
N GLU A 113 -4.61 -7.27 4.71
CA GLU A 113 -5.43 -6.14 5.12
C GLU A 113 -4.60 -4.87 5.33
N THR A 114 -3.42 -5.02 5.93
CA THR A 114 -2.42 -3.95 6.09
C THR A 114 -1.99 -3.39 4.74
N PHE A 115 -1.72 -4.27 3.77
CA PHE A 115 -1.32 -3.91 2.42
C PHE A 115 -2.45 -3.21 1.68
N ARG A 116 -3.69 -3.69 1.81
CA ARG A 116 -4.88 -3.02 1.28
C ARG A 116 -4.98 -1.58 1.80
N LEU A 117 -4.93 -1.40 3.13
CA LEU A 117 -4.98 -0.09 3.77
C LEU A 117 -3.82 0.82 3.37
N ALA A 118 -2.62 0.28 3.19
CA ALA A 118 -1.45 1.04 2.74
C ALA A 118 -1.60 1.49 1.28
N LEU A 119 -2.10 0.62 0.39
CA LEU A 119 -2.38 0.95 -1.01
C LEU A 119 -3.50 1.99 -1.16
N GLU A 120 -4.52 1.94 -0.31
CA GLU A 120 -5.59 2.95 -0.28
C GLU A 120 -5.08 4.33 0.11
N ARG A 121 -4.01 4.40 0.91
CA ARG A 121 -3.34 5.66 1.29
C ARG A 121 -2.36 6.17 0.24
N MET A 122 -2.01 5.37 -0.77
CA MET A 122 -1.16 5.83 -1.85
C MET A 122 -1.96 6.77 -2.78
N PRO A 123 -1.29 7.66 -3.53
CA PRO A 123 -1.98 8.44 -4.54
C PRO A 123 -2.59 7.53 -5.62
N SER A 124 -3.83 7.79 -6.01
CA SER A 124 -4.57 7.01 -7.00
C SER A 124 -3.88 7.08 -8.35
N ARG A 125 -3.65 5.93 -8.99
CA ARG A 125 -2.99 5.85 -10.29
C ARG A 125 -4.03 5.83 -11.39
N ILE A 126 -4.04 6.83 -12.27
CA ILE A 126 -5.01 6.93 -13.35
C ILE A 126 -4.29 6.83 -14.69
N PHE A 127 -4.53 5.75 -15.42
CA PHE A 127 -4.06 5.58 -16.79
C PHE A 127 -5.05 6.21 -17.75
N ILE A 128 -4.58 7.07 -18.65
CA ILE A 128 -5.45 7.82 -19.55
C ILE A 128 -5.44 7.19 -20.93
N HIS A 129 -6.60 6.78 -21.41
CA HIS A 129 -6.81 6.22 -22.74
C HIS A 129 -7.51 7.25 -23.62
N ALA A 130 -6.75 7.87 -24.53
CA ALA A 130 -7.23 8.92 -25.43
C ALA A 130 -7.26 8.45 -26.88
N MET A 131 -8.28 8.86 -27.64
CA MET A 131 -8.46 8.53 -29.06
C MET A 131 -7.60 9.42 -29.98
N ASN A 132 -7.37 10.67 -29.58
CA ASN A 132 -6.65 11.67 -30.38
C ASN A 132 -5.79 12.59 -29.48
N GLU A 133 -4.99 13.46 -30.10
CA GLU A 133 -4.11 14.38 -29.37
C GLU A 133 -4.88 15.49 -28.64
N SER A 134 -6.02 15.93 -29.18
CA SER A 134 -6.84 16.97 -28.53
C SER A 134 -7.38 16.51 -27.18
N GLN A 135 -7.78 15.24 -27.04
CA GLN A 135 -8.16 14.64 -25.76
C GLN A 135 -6.99 14.56 -24.78
N ARG A 136 -5.77 14.23 -25.25
CA ARG A 136 -4.56 14.23 -24.39
C ARG A 136 -4.23 15.64 -23.90
N ALA A 137 -4.27 16.62 -24.79
CA ALA A 137 -4.05 18.02 -24.45
C ALA A 137 -5.11 18.52 -23.47
N CYS A 138 -6.37 18.20 -23.72
CA CYS A 138 -7.48 18.49 -22.81
C CYS A 138 -7.24 17.95 -21.40
N MET A 139 -6.86 16.68 -21.28
CA MET A 139 -6.59 16.06 -19.98
C MET A 139 -5.48 16.80 -19.21
N ARG A 140 -4.41 17.22 -19.90
CA ARG A 140 -3.34 18.01 -19.27
C ARG A 140 -3.86 19.36 -18.75
N SER A 141 -4.67 20.04 -19.56
CA SER A 141 -5.28 21.32 -19.19
C SER A 141 -6.30 21.20 -18.06
N LEU A 142 -7.07 20.11 -18.02
CA LEU A 142 -8.04 19.83 -16.95
C LEU A 142 -7.32 19.49 -15.64
N PHE A 143 -6.28 18.67 -15.70
CA PHE A 143 -5.52 18.28 -14.52
C PHE A 143 -4.84 19.48 -13.86
N ALA A 144 -4.39 20.45 -14.65
CA ALA A 144 -3.86 21.73 -14.13
C ALA A 144 -4.92 22.59 -13.39
N LYS A 145 -6.22 22.30 -13.56
CA LYS A 145 -7.33 22.99 -12.90
C LYS A 145 -7.86 22.25 -11.67
N VAL A 146 -7.41 21.01 -11.46
CA VAL A 146 -7.74 20.25 -10.24
C VAL A 146 -7.06 20.94 -9.05
N LYS A 147 -7.75 21.01 -7.92
CA LYS A 147 -7.22 21.63 -6.70
C LYS A 147 -5.94 20.92 -6.25
N ASP A 148 -4.98 21.67 -5.71
CA ASP A 148 -3.68 21.13 -5.26
C ASP A 148 -3.82 19.99 -4.24
N THR A 149 -4.84 20.04 -3.38
CA THR A 149 -5.14 18.99 -2.39
C THR A 149 -5.58 17.68 -3.04
N ASP A 150 -6.22 17.75 -4.21
CA ASP A 150 -6.74 16.58 -4.92
C ASP A 150 -5.71 16.06 -5.93
N SER A 151 -4.96 16.96 -6.57
CA SER A 151 -3.91 16.62 -7.54
C SER A 151 -2.72 15.91 -6.90
N THR A 152 -2.38 16.23 -5.65
CA THR A 152 -1.33 15.53 -4.87
C THR A 152 -1.67 14.08 -4.55
N ASN A 153 -2.96 13.74 -4.53
CA ASN A 153 -3.44 12.38 -4.29
C ASN A 153 -3.74 11.61 -5.58
N ILE A 154 -3.34 12.13 -6.75
CA ILE A 154 -3.54 11.50 -8.05
C ILE A 154 -2.21 11.48 -8.81
N THR A 155 -1.85 10.32 -9.36
CA THR A 155 -0.73 10.16 -10.28
C THR A 155 -1.23 9.73 -11.64
N ILE A 156 -0.64 10.27 -12.71
CA ILE A 156 -0.92 9.88 -14.09
C ILE A 156 0.34 9.21 -14.65
N PRO A 157 0.43 7.87 -14.61
CA PRO A 157 1.65 7.18 -15.02
C PRO A 157 1.91 7.24 -16.53
N GLY A 158 0.86 7.39 -17.34
CA GLY A 158 1.00 7.45 -18.79
C GLY A 158 -0.31 7.61 -19.55
N PHE A 159 -0.15 7.84 -20.85
CA PHE A 159 -1.22 7.95 -21.82
C PHE A 159 -1.12 6.78 -22.80
N ALA A 160 -2.24 6.13 -23.06
CA ALA A 160 -2.38 5.07 -24.04
C ALA A 160 -3.40 5.46 -25.12
N ARG A 161 -3.33 4.79 -26.27
CA ARG A 161 -4.36 4.93 -27.30
C ARG A 161 -5.62 4.20 -26.86
N ALA A 162 -6.75 4.89 -26.86
CA ALA A 162 -8.04 4.24 -26.65
C ALA A 162 -8.35 3.27 -27.80
N THR A 163 -8.49 1.99 -27.48
CA THR A 163 -8.98 0.93 -28.38
C THR A 163 -10.50 0.78 -28.33
N TRP A 164 -11.14 1.47 -27.39
CA TRP A 164 -12.58 1.50 -27.17
C TRP A 164 -13.13 2.89 -27.50
N SER A 165 -14.30 2.94 -28.13
CA SER A 165 -14.98 4.19 -28.51
C SER A 165 -16.45 4.16 -28.13
N GLY A 166 -16.76 4.21 -26.84
CA GLY A 166 -18.15 4.41 -26.40
C GLY A 166 -18.62 5.85 -26.55
N GLU A 167 -19.89 6.09 -26.28
CA GLU A 167 -20.50 7.41 -26.38
C GLU A 167 -20.08 8.33 -25.21
N THR A 168 -19.82 7.77 -24.03
CA THR A 168 -19.45 8.52 -22.82
C THR A 168 -17.97 8.35 -22.46
N HIS A 169 -17.43 9.27 -21.66
CA HIS A 169 -16.15 9.06 -21.00
C HIS A 169 -16.35 8.20 -19.76
N GLU A 170 -15.47 7.22 -19.55
CA GLU A 170 -15.58 6.24 -18.47
C GLU A 170 -14.38 6.33 -17.54
N LEU A 171 -14.62 6.15 -16.24
CA LEU A 171 -13.60 5.81 -15.26
C LEU A 171 -13.82 4.36 -14.85
N ARG A 172 -12.84 3.50 -15.07
CA ARG A 172 -12.94 2.06 -14.80
C ARG A 172 -12.12 1.71 -13.57
N PHE A 173 -12.70 0.90 -12.69
CA PHE A 173 -12.01 0.34 -11.53
C PHE A 173 -12.03 -1.18 -11.57
N PHE A 174 -11.00 -1.80 -10.98
CA PHE A 174 -10.76 -3.24 -11.13
C PHE A 174 -10.92 -4.03 -9.83
N ARG A 175 -11.06 -3.36 -8.69
CA ARG A 175 -11.33 -4.02 -7.40
C ARG A 175 -12.56 -3.42 -6.77
N ALA A 176 -13.39 -4.28 -6.17
CA ALA A 176 -14.62 -3.82 -5.50
C ALA A 176 -14.33 -2.80 -4.39
N THR A 177 -13.17 -2.91 -3.74
CA THR A 177 -12.68 -1.97 -2.71
C THR A 177 -12.43 -0.56 -3.25
N ASP A 178 -12.15 -0.42 -4.54
CA ASP A 178 -11.80 0.87 -5.15
C ASP A 178 -13.05 1.70 -5.54
N ARG A 179 -14.26 1.18 -5.34
CA ARG A 179 -15.51 1.83 -5.77
C ARG A 179 -15.68 3.21 -5.14
N GLU A 180 -15.57 3.32 -3.82
CA GLU A 180 -15.79 4.59 -3.10
C GLU A 180 -14.82 5.67 -3.60
N ARG A 181 -13.54 5.29 -3.73
CA ARG A 181 -12.51 6.18 -4.29
C ARG A 181 -12.79 6.55 -5.75
N GLY A 182 -13.29 5.62 -6.55
CA GLY A 182 -13.71 5.88 -7.93
C GLY A 182 -14.84 6.92 -8.01
N GLU A 183 -15.81 6.86 -7.10
CA GLU A 183 -16.89 7.84 -7.03
C GLU A 183 -16.39 9.23 -6.65
N GLU A 184 -15.40 9.33 -5.76
CA GLU A 184 -14.71 10.59 -5.46
C GLU A 184 -13.99 11.16 -6.68
N LEU A 185 -13.23 10.33 -7.40
CA LEU A 185 -12.52 10.74 -8.61
C LEU A 185 -13.48 11.26 -9.68
N VAL A 186 -14.64 10.61 -9.87
CA VAL A 186 -15.67 11.10 -10.79
C VAL A 186 -16.19 12.49 -10.40
N LYS A 187 -16.34 12.78 -9.09
CA LYS A 187 -16.74 14.12 -8.62
C LYS A 187 -15.64 15.15 -8.92
N ILE A 188 -14.38 14.82 -8.63
CA ILE A 188 -13.22 15.70 -8.91
C ILE A 188 -13.17 16.07 -10.41
N PHE A 189 -13.29 15.08 -11.30
CA PHE A 189 -13.26 15.36 -12.75
C PHE A 189 -14.49 16.12 -13.23
N ARG A 190 -15.67 15.87 -12.64
CA ARG A 190 -16.88 16.63 -12.93
C ARG A 190 -16.73 18.10 -12.56
N ASP A 191 -16.10 18.42 -11.43
CA ASP A 191 -15.89 19.78 -10.95
C ASP A 191 -14.99 20.60 -11.89
N VAL A 192 -14.05 19.95 -12.59
CA VAL A 192 -13.22 20.59 -13.64
C VAL A 192 -13.88 20.56 -15.03
N GLY A 193 -15.09 20.03 -15.13
CA GLY A 193 -15.93 20.04 -16.33
C GLY A 193 -15.91 18.77 -17.17
N LEU A 194 -15.26 17.69 -16.72
CA LEU A 194 -15.21 16.40 -17.42
C LEU A 194 -16.16 15.38 -16.76
N PRO A 195 -17.38 15.19 -17.29
CA PRO A 195 -18.29 14.17 -16.77
C PRO A 195 -17.76 12.77 -17.12
N LEU A 196 -17.60 11.93 -16.10
CA LEU A 196 -17.18 10.54 -16.22
C LEU A 196 -18.28 9.61 -15.71
N VAL A 197 -18.45 8.46 -16.36
CA VAL A 197 -19.28 7.34 -15.90
C VAL A 197 -18.38 6.33 -15.19
N LEU A 198 -18.71 5.99 -13.95
CA LEU A 198 -17.95 4.98 -13.20
C LEU A 198 -18.36 3.57 -13.66
N GLN A 199 -17.39 2.77 -14.09
CA GLN A 199 -17.61 1.41 -14.55
C GLN A 199 -16.86 0.40 -13.67
N ASP A 200 -17.61 -0.60 -13.21
CA ASP A 200 -17.09 -1.70 -12.40
C ASP A 200 -16.58 -2.84 -13.30
N LEU A 201 -15.29 -3.17 -13.19
CA LEU A 201 -14.66 -4.33 -13.82
C LEU A 201 -14.15 -5.35 -12.79
N SER A 202 -14.52 -5.21 -11.52
CA SER A 202 -14.03 -6.07 -10.44
C SER A 202 -14.51 -7.52 -10.51
N SER A 203 -15.61 -7.78 -11.21
CA SER A 203 -16.12 -9.13 -11.47
C SER A 203 -15.36 -9.86 -12.58
N ASN A 204 -14.54 -9.15 -13.37
CA ASN A 204 -13.75 -9.76 -14.43
C ASN A 204 -12.37 -10.19 -13.91
N ALA A 205 -12.23 -11.49 -13.62
CA ALA A 205 -11.02 -12.06 -13.03
C ALA A 205 -9.74 -11.83 -13.85
N ASP A 206 -9.83 -11.75 -15.18
CA ASP A 206 -8.65 -11.60 -16.05
C ASP A 206 -7.98 -10.24 -15.92
N VAL A 207 -8.75 -9.20 -15.59
CA VAL A 207 -8.29 -7.83 -15.38
C VAL A 207 -8.15 -7.51 -13.89
N ALA A 208 -9.10 -7.94 -13.05
CA ALA A 208 -9.09 -7.68 -11.61
C ALA A 208 -7.86 -8.27 -10.90
N ASN A 209 -7.43 -9.48 -11.29
CA ASN A 209 -6.27 -10.14 -10.66
C ASN A 209 -4.93 -9.49 -11.06
N LYS A 210 -4.88 -8.83 -12.22
CA LYS A 210 -3.66 -8.16 -12.72
C LYS A 210 -3.58 -6.69 -12.27
N ALA A 211 -4.73 -6.09 -11.99
CA ALA A 211 -4.80 -4.71 -11.53
C ALA A 211 -4.40 -4.59 -10.06
N ARG A 212 -3.49 -3.67 -9.80
CA ARG A 212 -3.15 -3.22 -8.45
C ARG A 212 -4.35 -2.48 -7.85
N ALA A 213 -4.47 -2.47 -6.52
CA ALA A 213 -5.47 -1.64 -5.86
C ALA A 213 -5.20 -0.16 -6.11
N ASN A 214 -6.23 0.67 -5.97
CA ASN A 214 -6.15 2.12 -6.18
C ASN A 214 -5.61 2.51 -7.57
N THR A 215 -5.88 1.66 -8.57
CA THR A 215 -5.53 1.86 -9.97
C THR A 215 -6.81 1.97 -10.80
N PHE A 216 -6.88 3.03 -11.60
CA PHE A 216 -8.04 3.35 -12.43
C PHE A 216 -7.61 3.57 -13.87
N GLU A 217 -8.53 3.34 -14.80
CA GLU A 217 -8.35 3.72 -16.20
C GLU A 217 -9.43 4.70 -16.60
N LEU A 218 -9.02 5.87 -17.10
CA LEU A 218 -9.92 6.84 -17.71
C LEU A 218 -9.94 6.63 -19.22
N TRP A 219 -11.10 6.27 -19.74
CA TRP A 219 -11.33 6.01 -21.16
C TRP A 219 -12.13 7.14 -21.80
N PHE A 220 -11.51 7.87 -22.72
CA PHE A 220 -12.23 8.86 -23.51
C PHE A 220 -13.11 8.18 -24.57
N GLY A 221 -14.43 8.31 -24.42
CA GLY A 221 -15.39 8.09 -25.50
C GLY A 221 -15.52 9.25 -26.49
N ARG A 222 -16.62 9.23 -27.24
CA ARG A 222 -16.98 10.21 -28.28
C ARG A 222 -17.70 11.45 -27.77
N ALA A 223 -18.05 11.48 -26.48
CA ALA A 223 -18.61 12.66 -25.83
C ALA A 223 -17.75 13.90 -26.10
N GLY A 224 -18.42 15.04 -26.22
CA GLY A 224 -17.76 16.32 -26.43
C GLY A 224 -16.81 16.64 -25.29
N LEU A 225 -15.62 17.11 -25.65
CA LEU A 225 -14.67 17.61 -24.66
C LEU A 225 -15.22 18.89 -23.99
N PRO A 226 -14.82 19.17 -22.75
CA PRO A 226 -15.22 20.40 -22.07
C PRO A 226 -14.80 21.62 -22.89
N ALA A 227 -15.63 22.67 -22.92
CA ALA A 227 -15.29 23.94 -23.60
C ALA A 227 -14.00 24.57 -23.08
N SER A 228 -13.56 24.19 -21.89
CA SER A 228 -12.31 24.61 -21.28
C SER A 228 -11.06 23.96 -21.91
N CYS A 229 -11.24 22.97 -22.79
CA CYS A 229 -10.19 22.23 -23.48
C CYS A 229 -10.01 22.61 -24.96
N THR A 230 -10.90 23.43 -25.52
CA THR A 230 -10.73 23.97 -26.86
C THR A 230 -9.75 25.14 -26.80
N ALA A 231 -8.53 24.90 -27.26
CA ALA A 231 -7.58 25.92 -27.69
C ALA A 231 -7.47 25.85 -29.22
#